data_AF-A0A5A7N9N4-F1
#
_entry.id   AF-A0A5A7N9N4-F1
#
_cell.length_a   1.000
_cell.length_b   1.000
_cell.length_c   1.000
_cell.angle_alpha   90.00
_cell.angle_beta   90.00
_cell.angle_gamma   90.00
#
_symmetry.space_group_name_H-M   'P 1'
#
loop_
_entity.id
_entity.type
_entity.pdbx_description
1 polymer ?
#
loop_
_entity_poly.entity_id
_entity_poly.type
_entity_poly.pdbx_seq_one_letter_code
_entity_poly.pdbx_strand_id
1 'polypeptide(L)'
;MSRPLFVYVNAAAADEKEAVRKFVDYMLDPELAAELVKEVGYVPLPLEAYEMAQAIFKNRRLGTVFEDGSQIGVSIEDLLQMEGGR
;
A
#
# COMPACT_ATOMS: atom_id res chain seq x y z
N MET A 1 7.87 -17.32 5.89
CA MET A 1 7.89 -16.02 6.59
C MET A 1 8.04 -14.94 5.54
N SER A 2 6.92 -14.46 5.00
CA SER A 2 6.93 -13.33 4.06
C SER A 2 7.09 -12.04 4.88
N ARG A 3 8.01 -11.17 4.48
CA ARG A 3 8.20 -9.86 5.12
C ARG A 3 7.51 -8.82 4.24
N PRO A 4 6.52 -8.07 4.74
CA PRO A 4 5.92 -6.99 3.97
C PRO A 4 6.97 -5.90 3.70
N LEU A 5 6.90 -5.32 2.51
CA LEU A 5 7.68 -4.14 2.15
C LEU A 5 6.80 -2.90 2.32
N PHE A 6 7.39 -1.84 2.86
CA PHE A 6 6.73 -0.55 3.03
C PHE A 6 7.29 0.45 2.04
N VAL A 7 6.40 1.20 1.40
CA VAL A 7 6.75 2.30 0.50
C VAL A 7 6.39 3.61 1.17
N TYR A 8 7.37 4.50 1.32
CA TYR A 8 7.17 5.83 1.89
C TYR A 8 7.11 6.86 0.78
N VAL A 9 6.05 7.64 0.75
CA VAL A 9 5.84 8.69 -0.25
C VAL A 9 5.85 10.04 0.44
N ASN A 10 6.63 10.98 -0.09
CA ASN A 10 6.60 12.36 0.37
C ASN A 10 5.30 13.04 -0.11
N ALA A 11 4.50 13.57 0.82
CA ALA A 11 3.20 14.16 0.53
C ALA A 11 3.29 15.37 -0.42
N ALA A 12 4.18 16.32 -0.12
CA ALA A 12 4.38 17.50 -0.96
C ALA A 12 4.79 17.11 -2.39
N ALA A 13 5.67 16.12 -2.54
CA ALA A 13 6.07 15.63 -3.86
C ALA A 13 4.89 14.97 -4.61
N ALA A 14 4.00 14.24 -3.92
CA ALA A 14 2.80 13.65 -4.54
C ALA A 14 1.74 14.70 -4.93
N ASP A 15 1.77 15.88 -4.32
CA ASP A 15 0.91 17.02 -4.65
C ASP A 15 1.47 17.85 -5.82
N GLU A 16 2.76 18.16 -5.77
CA GLU A 16 3.43 19.07 -6.71
C GLU A 16 3.93 18.39 -7.99
N LYS A 17 4.32 17.11 -7.91
CA LYS A 17 4.93 16.37 -9.03
C LYS A 17 3.98 15.31 -9.54
N GLU A 18 3.39 15.57 -10.70
CA GLU A 18 2.48 14.63 -11.37
C GLU A 18 3.10 13.25 -11.59
N ALA A 19 4.40 13.18 -11.91
CA ALA A 19 5.12 11.92 -12.08
C ALA A 19 5.13 11.05 -10.81
N VAL A 20 5.25 11.65 -9.62
CA VAL A 20 5.21 10.91 -8.35
C VAL A 20 3.82 10.33 -8.14
N ARG A 21 2.77 11.14 -8.37
CA ARG A 21 1.38 10.68 -8.24
C ARG A 21 1.08 9.51 -9.18
N LYS A 22 1.40 9.66 -10.46
CA LYS A 22 1.19 8.62 -11.48
C LYS A 22 1.95 7.34 -11.15
N PHE A 23 3.18 7.45 -10.63
CA PHE A 23 3.95 6.29 -10.24
C PHE A 23 3.30 5.53 -9.09
N VAL A 24 2.81 6.23 -8.06
CA VAL A 24 2.12 5.59 -6.93
C VAL A 24 0.80 4.97 -7.36
N ASP A 25 0.02 5.65 -8.20
CA ASP A 25 -1.24 5.11 -8.75
C ASP A 25 -0.98 3.83 -9.57
N TYR A 26 0.05 3.83 -10.41
CA TYR A 26 0.48 2.66 -11.18
C TYR A 26 0.96 1.51 -10.28
N MET A 27 1.77 1.81 -9.28
CA MET A 27 2.32 0.82 -8.34
C MET A 27 1.21 0.13 -7.51
N LEU A 28 0.12 0.84 -7.24
CA LEU A 28 -1.03 0.35 -6.48
C LEU A 28 -2.20 -0.07 -7.36
N ASP A 29 -2.05 -0.11 -8.69
CA ASP A 29 -3.09 -0.62 -9.58
C ASP A 29 -3.36 -2.10 -9.25
N PRO A 30 -4.58 -2.48 -8.80
CA PRO A 30 -4.79 -3.80 -8.23
C PRO A 30 -4.56 -4.96 -9.21
N GLU A 31 -4.89 -4.76 -10.48
CA GLU A 31 -4.73 -5.79 -11.52
C GLU A 31 -3.26 -5.90 -11.94
N LEU A 32 -2.63 -4.76 -12.21
CA LEU A 32 -1.26 -4.71 -12.71
C LEU A 32 -0.23 -5.05 -11.61
N ALA A 33 -0.42 -4.56 -10.39
CA ALA A 33 0.51 -4.79 -9.30
C ALA A 33 0.58 -6.28 -8.93
N ALA A 34 -0.56 -6.97 -8.88
CA ALA A 34 -0.60 -8.40 -8.57
C ALA A 34 0.14 -9.24 -9.63
N GLU A 35 -0.02 -8.90 -10.92
CA GLU A 35 0.68 -9.56 -12.02
C GLU A 35 2.20 -9.33 -11.94
N LEU A 36 2.63 -8.07 -11.88
CA LEU A 36 4.05 -7.71 -11.89
C LEU A 36 4.81 -8.24 -10.67
N VAL A 37 4.19 -8.18 -9.48
CA VAL A 37 4.80 -8.70 -8.24
C VAL A 37 5.02 -10.20 -8.34
N LYS A 38 4.07 -10.93 -8.94
CA LYS A 38 4.18 -12.37 -9.16
C LYS A 38 5.27 -12.72 -10.17
N GLU A 39 5.43 -11.94 -11.23
CA GLU A 39 6.46 -12.14 -12.27
C GLU A 39 7.87 -12.12 -11.68
N VAL A 40 8.12 -11.22 -10.71
CA VAL A 40 9.43 -11.09 -10.04
C VAL A 40 9.60 -12.03 -8.83
N GLY A 41 8.68 -12.97 -8.62
CA GLY A 41 8.79 -14.02 -7.60
C GLY A 41 8.39 -13.63 -6.18
N TYR A 42 7.72 -12.48 -6.00
CA TYR A 42 7.14 -12.08 -4.72
C TYR A 42 5.70 -12.58 -4.58
N VAL A 43 5.20 -12.57 -3.34
CA VAL A 43 3.80 -12.89 -3.05
C VAL A 43 2.99 -11.59 -3.16
N PRO A 44 2.02 -11.50 -4.09
CA PRO A 44 1.18 -10.32 -4.22
C PRO A 44 0.28 -10.16 -2.99
N LEU A 45 -0.11 -8.92 -2.71
CA LEU A 45 -1.11 -8.65 -1.69
C LEU A 45 -2.51 -9.08 -2.19
N PRO A 46 -3.48 -9.30 -1.27
CA PRO A 46 -4.88 -9.38 -1.64
C PRO A 46 -5.34 -8.13 -2.39
N LEU A 47 -6.32 -8.27 -3.28
CA LEU A 47 -6.83 -7.18 -4.13
C LEU A 47 -7.30 -5.99 -3.29
N GLU A 48 -8.02 -6.30 -2.21
CA GLU A 48 -8.60 -5.34 -1.27
C GLU A 48 -7.52 -4.48 -0.60
N ALA A 49 -6.30 -5.02 -0.43
CA ALA A 49 -5.18 -4.27 0.13
C ALA A 49 -4.66 -3.19 -0.82
N TYR A 50 -4.61 -3.48 -2.12
CA TYR A 50 -4.23 -2.49 -3.13
C TYR A 50 -5.29 -1.38 -3.23
N GLU A 51 -6.57 -1.75 -3.21
CA GLU A 51 -7.68 -0.79 -3.23
C GLU A 51 -7.66 0.12 -2.00
N MET A 52 -7.44 -0.45 -0.82
CA MET A 52 -7.32 0.32 0.43
C MET A 52 -6.12 1.28 0.38
N ALA A 53 -4.96 0.81 -0.07
CA ALA A 53 -3.77 1.65 -0.23
C ALA A 53 -3.99 2.80 -1.23
N GLN A 54 -4.66 2.54 -2.36
CA GLN A 54 -5.07 3.59 -3.30
C GLN A 54 -6.02 4.60 -2.64
N ALA A 55 -6.99 4.13 -1.86
CA ALA A 55 -7.93 5.02 -1.17
C ALA A 55 -7.22 5.93 -0.16
N ILE A 56 -6.30 5.39 0.65
CA ILE A 56 -5.46 6.17 1.58
C ILE A 56 -4.68 7.26 0.83
N PHE A 57 -4.02 6.88 -0.27
CA PHE A 57 -3.24 7.81 -1.08
C PHE A 57 -4.10 8.90 -1.73
N LYS A 58 -5.24 8.53 -2.32
CA LYS A 58 -6.20 9.47 -2.95
C LYS A 58 -6.79 10.44 -1.92
N ASN A 59 -7.10 9.96 -0.72
CA ASN A 59 -7.65 10.76 0.37
C ASN A 59 -6.62 11.62 1.12
N ARG A 60 -5.34 11.58 0.72
CA ARG A 60 -4.24 12.35 1.34
C ARG A 60 -4.12 12.09 2.85
N ARG A 61 -4.46 10.89 3.30
CA ARG A 61 -4.29 10.52 4.72
C ARG A 61 -2.80 10.29 5.00
N LEU A 62 -2.24 11.16 5.84
CA LEU A 62 -0.83 11.11 6.22
C LEU A 62 -0.62 10.23 7.45
N GLY A 63 0.63 9.81 7.64
CA GLY A 63 1.03 8.91 8.72
C GLY A 63 0.96 7.44 8.30
N THR A 64 0.97 6.55 9.28
CA THR A 64 0.91 5.11 9.08
C THR A 64 -0.08 4.49 10.04
N VAL A 65 -0.74 3.45 9.57
CA VAL A 65 -1.70 2.62 10.32
C VAL A 65 -0.95 1.63 11.23
N PHE A 66 0.34 1.45 10.91
CA PHE A 66 1.30 0.66 11.65
C PHE A 66 1.94 1.51 12.75
N GLU A 67 1.18 1.83 13.80
CA GLU A 67 1.62 2.74 14.87
C GLU A 67 2.95 2.31 15.56
N ASP A 68 3.27 1.00 15.57
CA ASP A 68 4.51 0.42 16.12
C ASP A 68 5.38 -0.31 15.06
N GLY A 69 5.19 0.00 13.77
CA GLY A 69 5.92 -0.65 12.67
C GLY A 69 5.37 -2.04 12.29
N SER A 70 6.19 -2.84 11.60
CA SER A 70 5.81 -4.18 11.12
C SER A 70 5.53 -5.11 12.30
N GLN A 71 4.27 -5.20 12.73
CA GLN A 71 3.88 -6.12 13.80
C GLN A 71 4.06 -7.57 13.31
N ILE A 72 5.00 -8.28 13.96
CA ILE A 72 5.32 -9.68 13.63
C ILE A 72 4.14 -10.54 14.10
N GLY A 73 3.52 -11.28 13.17
CA GLY A 73 2.43 -12.23 13.48
C GLY A 73 1.01 -11.69 13.23
N VAL A 74 0.87 -10.50 12.64
CA VAL A 74 -0.42 -9.93 12.25
C VAL A 74 -0.63 -10.21 10.77
N SER A 75 -1.77 -10.81 10.40
CA SER A 75 -2.07 -11.15 9.02
C SER A 75 -2.38 -9.89 8.21
N ILE A 76 -2.27 -9.94 6.87
CA ILE A 76 -2.62 -8.77 6.03
C ILE A 76 -4.09 -8.43 6.26
N GLU A 77 -4.93 -9.44 6.46
CA GLU A 77 -6.34 -9.35 6.76
C GLU A 77 -6.61 -8.58 8.07
N ASP A 78 -5.85 -8.86 9.13
CA ASP A 78 -5.96 -8.15 10.41
C ASP A 78 -5.58 -6.67 10.26
N LEU A 79 -4.57 -6.37 9.45
CA LEU A 79 -4.14 -4.99 9.16
C LEU A 79 -5.19 -4.21 8.37
N LEU A 80 -5.86 -4.86 7.41
CA LEU A 80 -6.96 -4.26 6.66
C LEU A 80 -8.18 -3.99 7.57
N GLN A 81 -8.48 -4.88 8.52
CA GLN A 81 -9.59 -4.68 9.46
C GLN A 81 -9.35 -3.53 10.45
N MET A 82 -8.11 -3.32 10.89
CA MET A 82 -7.75 -2.18 11.76
C MET A 82 -8.01 -0.83 11.07
N GLU A 83 -7.87 -0.77 9.74
CA GLU A 83 -8.14 0.42 8.95
C GLU A 83 -9.61 0.65 8.61
N GLY A 84 -10.38 -0.41 8.34
CA GLY A 84 -11.81 -0.30 8.05
C GLY A 84 -12.69 0.14 9.23
N GLY A 85 -12.13 0.15 10.45
CA GLY A 85 -12.82 0.51 11.68
C GLY A 85 -12.69 1.98 12.13
N ARG A 86 -12.01 2.85 11.35
CA ARG A 86 -11.81 4.28 11.69
C ARG A 86 -12.46 5.22 10.69
#